data_AF-A0A3E0R511-F1
#
_entry.id   AF-A0A3E0R511-F1
#
_cell.length_a   1.000
_cell.length_b   1.000
_cell.length_c   1.000
_cell.angle_alpha   90.00
_cell.angle_beta   90.00
_cell.angle_gamma   90.00
#
_symmetry.space_group_name_H-M   'P 1'
#
loop_
_entity.id
_entity.type
_entity.pdbx_description
1 polymer ?
#
loop_
_entity_poly.entity_id
_entity_poly.type
_entity_poly.pdbx_seq_one_letter_code
_entity_poly.pdbx_strand_id
1 'polypeptide(L)'
;QPQVQLPENVEKLVKFMEETGGTVEDYVRLNKNISDLPDGEVLREYYSQSKPWDATEISEFMEDNFSFDEEVDSEKEIRAKKRAFKEELYNARKFFETNKEKYYADLKLSRKQEIPQEYQEAYESYNQYKQEQDLSDQLSQVFLEKTDNVFSDSFKGFDFQVGDNKFRYKVNNVAETKKVQSDISNFIKPFLNDKGEISDAKGYHKALFTARNADKLAQHFYEQGRADALRQNAKEAKNINMEPRQEGTIQTKSGQKFRVVSGDSSSKLRIKLKQ
;
A
#
# COMPACT_ATOMS: atom_id res chain seq x y z
N GLN A 1 31.94 -4.55 7.80
CA GLN A 1 32.60 -3.92 8.98
C GLN A 1 33.24 -5.04 9.80
N PRO A 2 34.47 -4.89 10.31
CA PRO A 2 35.14 -5.98 11.02
C PRO A 2 34.52 -6.15 12.41
N GLN A 3 34.20 -7.39 12.76
CA GLN A 3 33.68 -7.74 14.09
C GLN A 3 34.82 -7.63 15.11
N VAL A 4 34.78 -6.57 15.91
CA VAL A 4 35.68 -6.40 17.06
C VAL A 4 35.27 -7.47 18.08
N GLN A 5 36.09 -8.51 18.26
CA GLN A 5 35.88 -9.49 19.31
C GLN A 5 36.19 -8.82 20.65
N LEU A 6 35.15 -8.30 21.29
CA LEU A 6 35.24 -7.80 22.65
C LEU A 6 35.34 -8.98 23.63
N PRO A 7 36.05 -8.83 24.76
CA PRO A 7 36.07 -9.84 25.82
C PRO A 7 34.64 -10.23 26.22
N GLU A 8 34.40 -11.52 26.52
CA GLU A 8 33.06 -12.09 26.73
C GLU A 8 32.20 -11.31 27.75
N ASN A 9 32.83 -10.74 28.78
CA ASN A 9 32.14 -9.92 29.79
C ASN A 9 31.68 -8.57 29.27
N VAL A 10 32.42 -7.97 28.34
CA VAL A 10 32.02 -6.73 27.67
C VAL A 10 30.93 -7.01 26.65
N GLU A 11 30.99 -8.15 25.96
CA GLU A 11 29.92 -8.58 25.04
C GLU A 11 28.60 -8.83 25.78
N LYS A 12 28.64 -9.44 26.98
CA LYS A 12 27.46 -9.63 27.83
C LYS A 12 26.89 -8.31 28.36
N LEU A 13 27.74 -7.33 28.69
CA LEU A 13 27.30 -5.98 29.07
C LEU A 13 26.63 -5.28 27.90
N VAL A 14 27.23 -5.32 26.71
CA VAL A 14 26.65 -4.73 25.49
C VAL A 14 25.31 -5.38 25.18
N LYS A 15 25.21 -6.72 25.21
CA LYS A 15 23.93 -7.43 25.03
C LYS A 15 22.91 -7.06 26.10
N PHE A 16 23.33 -6.91 27.37
CA PHE A 16 22.43 -6.46 28.42
C PHE A 16 21.90 -5.04 28.15
N MET A 17 22.79 -4.09 27.84
CA MET A 17 22.40 -2.73 27.49
C MET A 17 21.54 -2.69 26.22
N GLU A 18 21.80 -3.57 25.25
CA GLU A 18 21.04 -3.77 24.02
C GLU A 18 19.72 -4.53 24.22
N GLU A 19 19.50 -5.23 25.34
CA GLU A 19 18.24 -5.93 25.63
C GLU A 19 17.35 -5.24 26.69
N THR A 20 17.95 -4.58 27.69
CA THR A 20 17.23 -3.97 28.82
C THR A 20 17.28 -2.45 28.80
N GLY A 21 18.32 -1.83 28.23
CA GLY A 21 18.53 -0.38 28.29
C GLY A 21 19.07 0.11 29.64
N GLY A 22 19.41 -0.81 30.54
CA GLY A 22 19.94 -0.49 31.86
C GLY A 22 21.38 0.03 31.85
N THR A 23 21.78 0.58 32.99
CA THR A 23 23.13 1.13 33.21
C THR A 23 24.16 0.05 33.55
N VAL A 24 25.44 0.44 33.60
CA VAL A 24 26.53 -0.44 34.03
C VAL A 24 26.31 -0.88 35.47
N GLU A 25 25.82 0.01 36.33
CA GLU A 25 25.44 -0.29 37.71
C GLU A 25 24.33 -1.35 37.81
N ASP A 26 23.32 -1.31 36.92
CA ASP A 26 22.24 -2.30 36.89
C ASP A 26 22.75 -3.68 36.45
N TYR A 27 23.65 -3.71 35.48
CA TYR A 27 24.34 -4.93 35.07
C TYR A 27 25.16 -5.54 36.21
N VAL A 28 25.89 -4.70 36.95
CA VAL A 28 26.69 -5.13 38.11
C VAL A 28 25.80 -5.64 39.24
N ARG A 29 24.66 -4.99 39.52
CA ARG A 29 23.69 -5.46 40.53
C ARG A 29 23.08 -6.80 40.17
N LEU A 30 22.67 -6.98 38.91
CA LEU A 30 22.13 -8.25 38.42
C LEU A 30 23.18 -9.36 38.40
N ASN A 31 24.44 -9.04 38.12
CA ASN A 31 25.54 -10.00 38.08
C ASN A 31 26.33 -10.13 39.38
N LYS A 32 25.92 -9.47 40.46
CA LYS A 32 26.48 -9.72 41.77
C LYS A 32 26.17 -11.17 42.14
N ASN A 33 27.19 -12.02 42.14
CA ASN A 33 27.04 -13.44 42.46
C ASN A 33 26.78 -13.62 43.96
N ILE A 34 25.51 -13.71 44.32
CA ILE A 34 25.08 -14.05 45.69
C ILE A 34 25.45 -15.51 46.02
N SER A 35 25.76 -16.32 45.02
CA SER A 35 26.30 -17.67 45.17
C SER A 35 27.74 -17.71 45.70
N ASP A 36 28.53 -16.66 45.48
CA ASP A 36 29.93 -16.60 45.88
C ASP A 36 30.12 -16.00 47.29
N LEU A 37 29.04 -15.49 47.90
CA LEU A 37 29.06 -14.94 49.25
C LEU A 37 28.94 -16.06 50.31
N PRO A 38 29.60 -15.90 51.47
CA PRO A 38 29.44 -16.83 52.59
C PRO A 38 27.99 -16.86 53.09
N ASP A 39 27.50 -18.04 53.47
CA ASP A 39 26.08 -18.29 53.78
C ASP A 39 25.50 -17.34 54.85
N GLY A 40 26.30 -16.97 55.86
CA GLY A 40 25.87 -16.02 56.89
C GLY A 40 25.70 -14.58 56.36
N GLU A 41 26.47 -14.19 55.35
CA GLU A 41 26.40 -12.87 54.74
C GLU A 41 25.23 -12.77 53.75
N VAL A 42 24.92 -13.88 53.05
CA VAL A 42 23.69 -14.01 52.24
C VAL A 42 22.44 -13.78 53.08
N LEU A 43 22.37 -14.35 54.29
CA LEU A 43 21.25 -14.16 55.20
C LEU A 43 21.15 -12.72 55.73
N ARG A 44 22.29 -12.09 56.05
CA ARG A 44 22.31 -10.68 56.49
C ARG A 44 21.80 -9.74 55.40
N GLU A 45 22.25 -9.92 54.17
CA GLU A 45 21.76 -9.15 53.01
C GLU A 45 20.26 -9.44 52.77
N TYR A 46 19.83 -10.70 52.90
CA TYR A 46 18.43 -11.07 52.75
C TYR A 46 17.53 -10.37 53.77
N TYR A 47 17.90 -10.38 55.05
CA TYR A 47 17.12 -9.68 56.07
C TYR A 47 17.18 -8.16 55.90
N SER A 48 18.32 -7.59 55.50
CA SER A 48 18.43 -6.16 55.22
C SER A 48 17.53 -5.71 54.06
N GLN A 49 17.31 -6.55 53.05
CA GLN A 49 16.46 -6.23 51.90
C GLN A 49 14.98 -6.61 52.10
N SER A 50 14.70 -7.67 52.87
CA SER A 50 13.33 -8.20 53.05
C SER A 50 12.63 -7.66 54.29
N LYS A 51 13.37 -7.14 55.27
CA LYS A 51 12.86 -6.62 56.54
C LYS A 51 13.36 -5.19 56.79
N PRO A 52 12.56 -4.35 57.43
CA PRO A 52 12.96 -3.00 57.81
C PRO A 52 13.81 -3.01 59.10
N TRP A 53 14.80 -3.90 59.18
CA TRP A 53 15.66 -4.07 60.35
C TRP A 53 17.01 -3.38 60.14
N ASP A 54 17.65 -2.96 61.23
CA ASP A 54 19.01 -2.44 61.19
C ASP A 54 20.07 -3.56 61.27
N ALA A 55 21.33 -3.22 61.04
CA ALA A 55 22.42 -4.21 61.05
C ALA A 55 22.63 -4.86 62.42
N THR A 56 22.23 -4.20 63.51
CA THR A 56 22.35 -4.69 64.89
C THR A 56 21.26 -5.71 65.15
N GLU A 57 20.00 -5.38 64.86
CA GLU A 57 18.83 -6.26 64.96
C GLU A 57 19.00 -7.53 64.14
N ILE A 58 19.57 -7.43 62.94
CA ILE A 58 19.88 -8.59 62.10
C ILE A 58 20.95 -9.47 62.76
N SER A 59 21.97 -8.86 63.37
CA SER A 59 23.03 -9.60 64.06
C SER A 59 22.49 -10.34 65.28
N GLU A 60 21.69 -9.66 66.10
CA GLU A 60 21.02 -10.22 67.28
C GLU A 60 20.10 -11.39 66.86
N PHE A 61 19.27 -11.19 65.84
CA PHE A 61 18.39 -12.25 65.33
C PHE A 61 19.18 -13.47 64.82
N MET A 62 20.29 -13.25 64.12
CA MET A 62 21.15 -14.32 63.61
C MET A 62 21.83 -15.10 64.75
N GLU A 63 22.27 -14.40 65.79
CA GLU A 63 22.87 -15.00 66.97
C GLU A 63 21.84 -15.82 67.76
N ASP A 64 20.66 -15.26 68.03
CA ASP A 64 19.62 -15.91 68.82
C ASP A 64 19.08 -17.20 68.17
N ASN A 65 18.93 -17.21 66.84
CA ASN A 65 18.25 -18.30 66.13
C ASN A 65 19.19 -19.33 65.51
N PHE A 66 20.43 -18.95 65.19
CA PHE A 66 21.35 -19.81 64.46
C PHE A 66 22.68 -20.08 65.17
N SER A 67 23.02 -19.34 66.23
CA SER A 67 24.18 -19.66 67.08
C SER A 67 23.85 -20.80 68.04
N PHE A 68 24.78 -21.74 68.20
CA PHE A 68 24.65 -22.87 69.11
C PHE A 68 25.98 -23.12 69.81
N ASP A 69 25.90 -23.58 71.05
CA ASP A 69 27.07 -23.97 71.84
C ASP A 69 27.10 -25.50 71.96
N GLU A 70 28.16 -26.12 71.43
CA GLU A 70 28.28 -27.59 71.40
C GLU A 70 28.47 -28.21 72.80
N GLU A 71 28.82 -27.42 73.82
CA GLU A 71 29.01 -27.88 75.20
C GLU A 71 27.76 -27.73 76.08
N VAL A 72 26.84 -26.82 75.70
CA VAL A 72 25.66 -26.45 76.50
C VAL A 72 24.35 -26.91 75.86
N ASP A 73 24.22 -26.80 74.53
CA ASP A 73 22.97 -27.10 73.82
C ASP A 73 22.82 -28.62 73.58
N SER A 74 21.58 -29.11 73.64
CA SER A 74 21.31 -30.51 73.33
C SER A 74 21.53 -30.82 71.83
N GLU A 75 21.92 -32.05 71.49
CA GLU A 75 22.06 -32.49 70.08
C GLU A 75 20.79 -32.25 69.24
N LYS A 76 19.61 -32.21 69.88
CA LYS A 76 18.34 -31.93 69.21
C LYS A 76 18.22 -30.44 68.85
N GLU A 77 18.62 -29.54 69.75
CA GLU A 77 18.61 -28.08 69.54
C GLU A 77 19.65 -27.67 68.50
N ILE A 78 20.87 -28.22 68.57
CA ILE A 78 21.92 -27.98 67.56
C ILE A 78 21.42 -28.41 66.16
N ARG A 79 20.76 -29.58 66.07
CA ARG A 79 20.17 -30.04 64.80
C ARG A 79 19.00 -29.17 64.33
N ALA A 80 18.21 -28.62 65.25
CA ALA A 80 17.11 -27.72 64.93
C ALA A 80 17.62 -26.38 64.38
N LYS A 81 18.58 -25.75 65.07
CA LYS A 81 19.22 -24.48 64.66
C LYS A 81 19.93 -24.63 63.30
N LYS A 82 20.72 -25.70 63.10
CA LYS A 82 21.34 -26.02 61.80
C LYS A 82 20.32 -26.25 60.68
N ARG A 83 19.13 -26.78 60.98
CA ARG A 83 18.06 -26.97 59.99
C ARG A 83 17.41 -25.65 59.62
N ALA A 84 17.06 -24.83 60.62
CA ALA A 84 16.49 -23.51 60.42
C ALA A 84 17.41 -22.63 59.56
N PHE A 85 18.72 -22.64 59.84
CA PHE A 85 19.71 -21.92 59.05
C PHE A 85 19.70 -22.32 57.57
N LYS A 86 19.64 -23.63 57.28
CA LYS A 86 19.60 -24.14 55.90
C LYS A 86 18.29 -23.78 55.17
N GLU A 87 17.18 -23.78 55.89
CA GLU A 87 15.87 -23.44 55.33
C GLU A 87 15.77 -21.94 55.00
N GLU A 88 16.21 -21.09 55.92
CA GLU A 88 16.29 -19.64 55.69
C GLU A 88 17.29 -19.30 54.58
N LEU A 89 18.43 -20.01 54.52
CA LEU A 89 19.40 -19.82 53.44
C LEU A 89 18.81 -20.17 52.07
N TYR A 90 18.02 -21.24 51.99
CA TYR A 90 17.31 -21.60 50.77
C TYR A 90 16.28 -20.53 50.38
N ASN A 91 15.50 -20.03 51.35
CA ASN A 91 14.54 -18.95 51.13
C ASN A 91 15.22 -17.65 50.65
N ALA A 92 16.36 -17.30 51.26
CA ALA A 92 17.16 -16.15 50.88
C ALA A 92 17.67 -16.26 49.44
N ARG A 93 18.28 -17.39 49.07
CA ARG A 93 18.76 -17.62 47.70
C ARG A 93 17.62 -17.53 46.68
N LYS A 94 16.48 -18.13 46.98
CA LYS A 94 15.27 -18.05 46.14
C LYS A 94 14.71 -16.63 46.00
N PHE A 95 14.74 -15.83 47.08
CA PHE A 95 14.30 -14.43 47.07
C PHE A 95 15.17 -13.60 46.11
N PHE A 96 16.49 -13.78 46.18
CA PHE A 96 17.42 -13.08 45.31
C PHE A 96 17.30 -13.47 43.84
N GLU A 97 17.15 -14.77 43.54
CA GLU A 97 16.87 -15.23 42.17
C GLU A 97 15.57 -14.62 41.63
N THR A 98 14.49 -14.67 42.41
CA THR A 98 13.19 -14.14 42.01
C THR A 98 13.24 -12.62 41.79
N ASN A 99 13.92 -11.88 42.67
CA ASN A 99 14.06 -10.43 42.52
C ASN A 99 14.97 -10.05 41.36
N LYS A 100 16.02 -10.83 41.08
CA LYS A 100 16.86 -10.65 39.89
C LYS A 100 16.04 -10.78 38.62
N GLU A 101 15.21 -11.81 38.52
CA GLU A 101 14.30 -12.02 37.37
C GLU A 101 13.29 -10.88 37.22
N LYS A 102 12.64 -10.47 38.32
CA LYS A 102 11.68 -9.35 38.31
C LYS A 102 12.33 -8.05 37.89
N TYR A 103 13.48 -7.71 38.47
CA TYR A 103 14.21 -6.48 38.16
C TYR A 103 14.67 -6.45 36.69
N TYR A 104 15.13 -7.59 36.17
CA TYR A 104 15.47 -7.74 34.76
C TYR A 104 14.25 -7.57 33.83
N ALA A 105 13.10 -8.14 34.21
CA ALA A 105 11.85 -7.97 33.48
C ALA A 105 11.37 -6.52 33.50
N ASP A 106 11.43 -5.84 34.64
CA ASP A 106 11.05 -4.44 34.80
C ASP A 106 11.94 -3.53 33.96
N LEU A 107 13.25 -3.76 33.92
CA LEU A 107 14.16 -3.04 33.03
C LEU A 107 13.79 -3.24 31.55
N LYS A 108 13.49 -4.47 31.12
CA LYS A 108 13.00 -4.75 29.75
C LYS A 108 11.69 -4.02 29.42
N LEU A 109 10.79 -3.91 30.40
CA LEU A 109 9.51 -3.19 30.27
C LEU A 109 9.73 -1.67 30.20
N SER A 110 10.63 -1.13 31.02
CA SER A 110 10.94 0.31 31.04
C SER A 110 11.45 0.81 29.68
N ARG A 111 12.32 0.06 29.01
CA ARG A 111 12.75 0.40 27.64
C ARG A 111 11.60 0.48 26.64
N LYS A 112 10.60 -0.41 26.73
CA LYS A 112 9.43 -0.32 25.83
C LYS A 112 8.67 0.99 26.01
N GLN A 113 8.72 1.57 27.20
CA GLN A 113 8.12 2.87 27.52
C GLN A 113 9.05 4.05 27.21
N GLU A 114 10.36 3.85 27.17
CA GLU A 114 11.35 4.90 26.88
C GLU A 114 11.58 5.17 25.39
N ILE A 115 11.07 4.35 24.47
CA ILE A 115 11.06 4.75 23.04
C ILE A 115 10.13 5.97 22.95
N PRO A 116 10.66 7.17 22.64
CA PRO A 116 9.83 8.37 22.61
C PRO A 116 8.67 8.16 21.64
N GLN A 117 7.48 8.62 22.01
CA GLN A 117 6.26 8.36 21.24
C GLN A 117 6.41 8.73 19.76
N GLU A 118 7.15 9.81 19.46
CA GLU A 118 7.49 10.23 18.09
C GLU A 118 8.22 9.15 17.26
N TYR A 119 9.10 8.35 17.89
CA TYR A 119 9.80 7.26 17.20
C TYR A 119 8.88 6.06 16.93
N GLN A 120 7.96 5.77 17.86
CA GLN A 120 6.96 4.71 17.64
C GLN A 120 6.03 5.08 16.49
N GLU A 121 5.51 6.32 16.50
CA GLU A 121 4.67 6.85 15.44
C GLU A 121 5.40 6.90 14.09
N ALA A 122 6.67 7.31 14.07
CA ALA A 122 7.48 7.32 12.85
C ALA A 122 7.74 5.90 12.30
N TYR A 123 8.00 4.94 13.18
CA TYR A 123 8.21 3.54 12.79
C TYR A 123 6.93 2.91 12.24
N GLU A 124 5.79 3.14 12.90
CA GLU A 124 4.49 2.70 12.41
C GLU A 124 4.14 3.35 11.07
N SER A 125 4.34 4.66 10.94
CA SER A 125 4.12 5.39 9.69
C SER A 125 5.00 4.87 8.56
N TYR A 126 6.28 4.58 8.84
CA TYR A 126 7.19 3.99 7.86
C TYR A 126 6.74 2.60 7.42
N ASN A 127 6.29 1.76 8.35
CA ASN A 127 5.78 0.42 8.02
C ASN A 127 4.49 0.49 7.21
N GLN A 128 3.57 1.40 7.55
CA GLN A 128 2.35 1.66 6.78
C GLN A 128 2.70 2.13 5.37
N TYR A 129 3.58 3.12 5.25
CA TYR A 129 4.06 3.61 3.95
C TYR A 129 4.66 2.49 3.11
N LYS A 130 5.50 1.63 3.70
CA LYS A 130 6.11 0.50 2.99
C LYS A 130 5.06 -0.51 2.52
N GLN A 131 4.06 -0.82 3.35
CA GLN A 131 2.96 -1.69 2.96
C GLN A 131 2.11 -1.09 1.83
N GLU A 132 1.82 0.21 1.88
CA GLU A 132 1.11 0.92 0.82
C GLU A 132 1.91 0.93 -0.48
N GLN A 133 3.23 1.12 -0.42
CA GLN A 133 4.12 1.07 -1.57
C GLN A 133 4.11 -0.33 -2.21
N ASP A 134 4.29 -1.38 -1.41
CA ASP A 134 4.28 -2.76 -1.89
C ASP A 134 2.93 -3.11 -2.55
N LEU A 135 1.81 -2.67 -1.96
CA LEU A 135 0.47 -2.85 -2.52
C LEU A 135 0.27 -2.05 -3.83
N SER A 136 0.76 -0.82 -3.88
CA SER A 136 0.72 0.03 -5.08
C SER A 136 1.49 -0.60 -6.24
N ASP A 137 2.68 -1.15 -5.96
CA ASP A 137 3.52 -1.84 -6.95
C ASP A 137 2.83 -3.11 -7.48
N GLN A 138 2.23 -3.91 -6.59
CA GLN A 138 1.43 -5.07 -6.99
C GLN A 138 0.23 -4.70 -7.87
N LEU A 139 -0.53 -3.68 -7.48
CA LEU A 139 -1.67 -3.20 -8.26
C LEU A 139 -1.23 -2.67 -9.64
N SER A 140 -0.10 -1.98 -9.70
CA SER A 140 0.48 -1.50 -10.95
C SER A 140 0.87 -2.67 -11.87
N GLN A 141 1.51 -3.71 -11.35
CA GLN A 141 1.85 -4.91 -12.12
C GLN A 141 0.60 -5.60 -12.68
N VAL A 142 -0.41 -5.84 -11.84
CA VAL A 142 -1.68 -6.44 -12.27
C VAL A 142 -2.38 -5.58 -13.33
N PHE A 143 -2.32 -4.26 -13.20
CA PHE A 143 -2.88 -3.34 -14.19
C PHE A 143 -2.17 -3.44 -15.54
N LEU A 144 -0.83 -3.50 -15.55
CA LEU A 144 -0.04 -3.66 -16.77
C LEU A 144 -0.31 -5.01 -17.45
N GLU A 145 -0.35 -6.10 -16.68
CA GLU A 145 -0.70 -7.43 -17.22
C GLU A 145 -2.10 -7.45 -17.85
N LYS A 146 -3.09 -6.86 -17.18
CA LYS A 146 -4.45 -6.75 -17.73
C LYS A 146 -4.48 -5.89 -19.00
N THR A 147 -3.71 -4.80 -19.02
CA THR A 147 -3.57 -3.94 -20.20
C THR A 147 -2.95 -4.71 -21.37
N ASP A 148 -1.92 -5.52 -21.11
CA ASP A 148 -1.29 -6.38 -22.11
C ASP A 148 -2.28 -7.39 -22.71
N ASN A 149 -3.13 -7.98 -21.87
CA ASN A 149 -4.17 -8.91 -22.31
C ASN A 149 -5.23 -8.25 -23.20
N VAL A 150 -5.64 -7.02 -22.87
CA VAL A 150 -6.60 -6.24 -23.68
C VAL A 150 -6.00 -5.91 -25.05
N PHE A 151 -4.74 -5.45 -25.08
CA PHE A 151 -4.03 -5.06 -26.30
C PHE A 151 -3.22 -6.20 -26.92
N SER A 152 -3.74 -7.43 -26.87
CA SER A 152 -3.17 -8.60 -27.54
C SER A 152 -3.27 -8.50 -29.07
N ASP A 153 -2.62 -9.41 -29.80
CA ASP A 153 -2.65 -9.47 -31.27
C ASP A 153 -4.08 -9.63 -31.85
N SER A 154 -5.04 -10.05 -31.03
CA SER A 154 -6.44 -10.19 -31.41
C SER A 154 -7.25 -8.89 -31.31
N PHE A 155 -6.69 -7.84 -30.71
CA PHE A 155 -7.38 -6.57 -30.48
C PHE A 155 -7.56 -5.79 -31.79
N LYS A 156 -8.82 -5.55 -32.16
CA LYS A 156 -9.18 -4.83 -33.39
C LYS A 156 -9.74 -3.43 -33.14
N GLY A 157 -10.05 -3.09 -31.89
CA GLY A 157 -10.69 -1.83 -31.53
C GLY A 157 -11.72 -1.98 -30.41
N PHE A 158 -12.38 -0.88 -30.07
CA PHE A 158 -13.37 -0.82 -29.00
C PHE A 158 -14.79 -0.92 -29.58
N ASP A 159 -15.65 -1.70 -28.92
CA ASP A 159 -17.06 -1.81 -29.28
C ASP A 159 -17.87 -0.78 -28.50
N PHE A 160 -18.65 0.02 -29.22
CA PHE A 160 -19.57 1.00 -28.66
C PHE A 160 -21.01 0.60 -28.95
N GLN A 161 -21.87 0.73 -27.93
CA GLN A 161 -23.30 0.47 -28.08
C GLN A 161 -24.01 1.76 -28.54
N VAL A 162 -24.74 1.68 -29.66
CA VAL A 162 -25.49 2.79 -30.25
C VAL A 162 -26.92 2.31 -30.52
N GLY A 163 -27.83 2.60 -29.58
CA GLY A 163 -29.17 2.03 -29.59
C GLY A 163 -29.10 0.51 -29.47
N ASP A 164 -29.68 -0.21 -30.44
CA ASP A 164 -29.65 -1.68 -30.49
C ASP A 164 -28.41 -2.26 -31.19
N ASN A 165 -27.61 -1.42 -31.86
CA ASN A 165 -26.48 -1.86 -32.67
C ASN A 165 -25.14 -1.67 -31.93
N LYS A 166 -24.19 -2.56 -32.22
CA LYS A 166 -22.79 -2.43 -31.79
C LYS A 166 -21.93 -1.96 -32.94
N PHE A 167 -21.16 -0.89 -32.71
CA PHE A 167 -20.20 -0.36 -33.67
C PHE A 167 -18.79 -0.49 -33.12
N ARG A 168 -17.91 -1.12 -33.90
CA ARG A 168 -16.49 -1.22 -33.56
C ARG A 168 -15.74 -0.02 -34.10
N TYR A 169 -15.12 0.75 -33.20
CA TYR A 169 -14.14 1.75 -33.59
C TYR A 169 -12.76 1.12 -33.70
N LYS A 170 -12.24 1.03 -34.94
CA LYS A 170 -10.92 0.44 -35.21
C LYS A 170 -9.82 1.36 -34.69
N VAL A 171 -8.91 0.81 -33.91
CA VAL A 171 -7.72 1.52 -33.45
C VAL A 171 -6.61 1.34 -34.50
N ASN A 172 -6.11 2.45 -35.05
CA ASN A 172 -5.09 2.43 -36.10
C ASN A 172 -3.70 2.04 -35.58
N ASN A 173 -3.31 2.57 -34.42
CA ASN A 173 -2.02 2.29 -33.77
C ASN A 173 -2.25 1.70 -32.37
N VAL A 174 -2.32 0.38 -32.30
CA VAL A 174 -2.57 -0.35 -31.06
C VAL A 174 -1.43 -0.17 -30.06
N ALA A 175 -0.17 -0.18 -30.54
CA ALA A 175 1.01 -0.03 -29.70
C ALA A 175 1.09 1.34 -29.01
N GLU A 176 0.81 2.41 -29.75
CA GLU A 176 0.76 3.76 -29.18
C GLU A 176 -0.41 3.93 -28.20
N THR A 177 -1.58 3.41 -28.55
CA THR A 177 -2.76 3.44 -27.67
C THR A 177 -2.48 2.71 -26.36
N LYS A 178 -1.86 1.53 -26.43
CA LYS A 178 -1.42 0.75 -25.28
C LYS A 178 -0.46 1.55 -24.40
N LYS A 179 0.56 2.18 -24.99
CA LYS A 179 1.54 3.00 -24.24
C LYS A 179 0.90 4.18 -23.51
N VAL A 180 -0.09 4.81 -24.13
CA VAL A 180 -0.82 5.92 -23.48
C VAL A 180 -1.73 5.40 -22.37
N GLN A 181 -2.40 4.25 -22.55
CA GLN A 181 -3.36 3.71 -21.58
C GLN A 181 -2.71 2.87 -20.47
N SER A 182 -1.46 2.44 -20.63
CA SER A 182 -0.72 1.65 -19.62
C SER A 182 -0.28 2.47 -18.40
N ASP A 183 -0.45 3.79 -18.42
CA ASP A 183 -0.16 4.65 -17.27
C ASP A 183 -1.20 5.77 -17.22
N ILE A 184 -1.97 5.82 -16.13
CA ILE A 184 -3.01 6.83 -15.92
C ILE A 184 -2.42 8.25 -15.91
N SER A 185 -1.16 8.41 -15.54
CA SER A 185 -0.46 9.69 -15.57
C SER A 185 -0.39 10.25 -16.98
N ASN A 186 -0.26 9.40 -18.00
CA ASN A 186 -0.27 9.84 -19.40
C ASN A 186 -1.63 10.43 -19.82
N PHE A 187 -2.73 9.98 -19.21
CA PHE A 187 -4.04 10.58 -19.40
C PHE A 187 -4.19 11.94 -18.71
N ILE A 188 -3.61 12.11 -17.52
CA ILE A 188 -3.79 13.32 -16.70
C ILE A 188 -2.81 14.43 -17.12
N LYS A 189 -1.55 14.08 -17.47
CA LYS A 189 -0.47 15.02 -17.84
C LYS A 189 -0.89 16.18 -18.76
N PRO A 190 -1.68 15.98 -19.83
CA PRO A 190 -2.08 17.08 -20.72
C PRO A 190 -2.91 18.18 -20.05
N PHE A 191 -3.50 17.89 -18.88
CA PHE A 191 -4.34 18.81 -18.12
C PHE A 191 -3.61 19.47 -16.94
N LEU A 192 -2.32 19.15 -16.75
CA LEU A 192 -1.49 19.67 -15.67
C LEU A 192 -0.53 20.76 -16.18
N ASN A 193 -0.13 21.68 -15.29
CA ASN A 193 0.99 22.59 -15.51
C ASN A 193 2.33 21.94 -15.12
N ASP A 194 3.43 22.67 -15.32
CA ASP A 194 4.80 22.22 -14.98
C ASP A 194 5.01 21.93 -13.48
N LYS A 195 4.10 22.41 -12.61
CA LYS A 195 4.11 22.18 -11.16
C LYS A 195 3.24 20.98 -10.75
N GLY A 196 2.56 20.33 -11.70
CA GLY A 196 1.65 19.22 -11.45
C GLY A 196 0.24 19.62 -10.99
N GLU A 197 -0.09 20.92 -11.02
CA GLU A 197 -1.43 21.40 -10.70
C GLU A 197 -2.32 21.40 -11.94
N ILE A 198 -3.63 21.21 -11.78
CA ILE A 198 -4.58 21.22 -12.90
C ILE A 198 -4.64 22.62 -13.54
N SER A 199 -4.17 22.74 -14.78
CA SER A 199 -4.25 23.97 -15.58
C SER A 199 -5.53 24.05 -16.41
N ASP A 200 -5.99 22.92 -16.95
CA ASP A 200 -7.21 22.82 -17.75
C ASP A 200 -8.24 21.91 -17.07
N ALA A 201 -8.87 22.43 -16.03
CA ALA A 201 -9.93 21.73 -15.32
C ALA A 201 -11.13 21.40 -16.22
N LYS A 202 -11.46 22.27 -17.18
CA LYS A 202 -12.59 22.06 -18.10
C LYS A 202 -12.32 20.89 -19.03
N GLY A 203 -11.13 20.82 -19.62
CA GLY A 203 -10.69 19.70 -20.45
C GLY A 203 -10.64 18.39 -19.65
N TYR A 204 -10.07 18.43 -18.44
CA TYR A 204 -9.96 17.27 -17.55
C TYR A 204 -11.34 16.65 -17.24
N HIS A 205 -12.28 17.47 -16.75
CA HIS A 205 -13.62 16.99 -16.43
C HIS A 205 -14.42 16.57 -17.67
N LYS A 206 -14.22 17.25 -18.81
CA LYS A 206 -14.81 16.82 -20.09
C LYS A 206 -14.28 15.43 -20.48
N ALA A 207 -12.98 15.18 -20.38
CA ALA A 207 -12.37 13.90 -20.69
C ALA A 207 -12.91 12.78 -19.77
N LEU A 208 -12.97 13.02 -18.45
CA LEU A 208 -13.58 12.08 -17.50
C LEU A 208 -15.05 11.81 -17.80
N PHE A 209 -15.83 12.85 -18.09
CA PHE A 209 -17.23 12.70 -18.47
C PHE A 209 -17.38 11.85 -19.73
N THR A 210 -16.52 12.07 -20.74
CA THR A 210 -16.53 11.29 -21.97
C THR A 210 -16.15 9.83 -21.73
N ALA A 211 -15.13 9.56 -20.91
CA ALA A 211 -14.72 8.19 -20.57
C ALA A 211 -15.84 7.41 -19.85
N ARG A 212 -16.57 8.07 -18.94
CA ARG A 212 -17.69 7.45 -18.20
C ARG A 212 -18.96 7.26 -19.05
N ASN A 213 -19.13 8.02 -20.13
CA ASN A 213 -20.37 8.05 -20.91
C ASN A 213 -20.14 7.78 -22.41
N ALA A 214 -19.10 7.00 -22.75
CA ALA A 214 -18.66 6.85 -24.14
C ALA A 214 -19.77 6.30 -25.07
N ASP A 215 -20.53 5.29 -24.64
CA ASP A 215 -21.66 4.74 -25.42
C ASP A 215 -22.79 5.76 -25.62
N LYS A 216 -23.17 6.48 -24.56
CA LYS A 216 -24.22 7.51 -24.65
C LYS A 216 -23.84 8.65 -25.58
N LEU A 217 -22.57 9.04 -25.58
CA LEU A 217 -22.05 10.04 -26.50
C LEU A 217 -22.04 9.54 -27.94
N ALA A 218 -21.59 8.30 -28.17
CA ALA A 218 -21.65 7.67 -29.48
C ALA A 218 -23.10 7.63 -30.00
N GLN A 219 -24.07 7.27 -29.15
CA GLN A 219 -25.49 7.32 -29.47
C GLN A 219 -25.98 8.71 -29.82
N HIS A 220 -25.68 9.70 -28.97
CA HIS A 220 -26.10 11.09 -29.19
C HIS A 220 -25.61 11.64 -30.54
N PHE A 221 -24.33 11.43 -30.87
CA PHE A 221 -23.78 11.89 -32.15
C PHE A 221 -24.33 11.12 -33.35
N TYR A 222 -24.62 9.83 -33.19
CA TYR A 222 -25.26 9.04 -34.24
C TYR A 222 -26.68 9.54 -34.54
N GLU A 223 -27.48 9.78 -33.51
CA GLU A 223 -28.85 10.32 -33.66
C GLU A 223 -28.84 11.73 -34.26
N GLN A 224 -27.91 12.58 -33.82
CA GLN A 224 -27.72 13.91 -34.39
C GLN A 224 -27.36 13.84 -35.88
N GLY A 225 -26.42 12.97 -36.27
CA GLY A 225 -26.03 12.77 -37.67
C GLY A 225 -27.20 12.29 -38.53
N ARG A 226 -28.04 11.38 -38.02
CA ARG A 226 -29.26 10.95 -38.71
C ARG A 226 -30.26 12.09 -38.89
N ALA A 227 -30.46 12.90 -37.85
CA ALA A 227 -31.36 14.05 -37.91
C ALA A 227 -30.88 15.10 -38.92
N ASP A 228 -29.58 15.37 -38.96
CA ASP A 228 -29.00 16.35 -39.89
C ASP A 228 -29.03 15.86 -41.33
N ALA A 229 -28.77 14.57 -41.58
CA ALA A 229 -28.95 13.96 -42.89
C ALA A 229 -30.40 14.06 -43.38
N LEU A 230 -31.38 13.80 -42.51
CA LEU A 230 -32.80 13.96 -42.85
C LEU A 230 -33.15 15.41 -43.19
N ARG A 231 -32.63 16.38 -42.42
CA ARG A 231 -32.81 17.81 -42.68
C ARG A 231 -32.19 18.23 -44.01
N GLN A 232 -30.99 17.74 -44.32
CA GLN A 232 -30.31 18.04 -45.58
C GLN A 232 -31.09 17.46 -46.77
N ASN A 233 -31.48 16.19 -46.71
CA ASN A 233 -32.31 15.56 -47.73
C ASN A 233 -33.64 16.31 -47.95
N ALA A 234 -34.29 16.77 -46.86
CA ALA A 234 -35.50 17.57 -46.96
C ALA A 234 -35.26 18.96 -47.60
N LYS A 235 -34.09 19.57 -47.38
CA LYS A 235 -33.69 20.83 -48.04
C LYS A 235 -33.40 20.60 -49.53
N GLU A 236 -32.63 19.57 -49.87
CA GLU A 236 -32.33 19.21 -51.26
C GLU A 236 -33.60 18.83 -52.04
N ALA A 237 -34.51 18.06 -51.41
CA ALA A 237 -35.80 17.72 -51.99
C ALA A 237 -36.76 18.92 -52.11
N LYS A 238 -36.59 19.99 -51.33
CA LYS A 238 -37.32 21.25 -51.53
C LYS A 238 -36.67 22.14 -52.59
N ASN A 239 -35.40 21.91 -52.91
CA ASN A 239 -34.59 22.72 -53.82
C ASN A 239 -34.22 21.93 -55.09
N ILE A 240 -35.11 21.05 -55.54
CA ILE A 240 -34.96 20.34 -56.81
C ILE A 240 -35.06 21.37 -57.91
N ASN A 241 -34.04 21.47 -58.76
CA ASN A 241 -34.11 22.27 -59.97
C ASN A 241 -35.23 21.73 -60.86
N MET A 242 -36.36 22.44 -60.90
CA MET A 242 -37.52 22.17 -61.76
C MET A 242 -37.33 22.74 -63.17
N GLU A 243 -36.12 23.16 -63.54
CA GLU A 243 -35.79 23.43 -64.93
C GLU A 243 -36.11 22.17 -65.77
N PRO A 244 -36.78 22.32 -66.92
CA PRO A 244 -37.01 21.21 -67.83
C PRO A 244 -35.65 20.57 -68.15
N ARG A 245 -35.52 19.25 -67.96
CA ARG A 245 -34.33 18.51 -68.39
C ARG A 245 -34.06 18.88 -69.85
N GLN A 246 -32.94 19.57 -70.10
CA GLN A 246 -32.60 19.95 -71.47
C GLN A 246 -32.47 18.68 -72.30
N GLU A 247 -33.26 18.61 -73.37
CA GLU A 247 -33.26 17.53 -74.33
C GLU A 247 -31.83 17.30 -74.84
N GLY A 248 -31.27 16.14 -74.54
CA GLY A 248 -29.91 15.79 -74.95
C GLY A 248 -29.78 15.87 -76.47
N THR A 249 -28.86 16.70 -76.96
CA THR A 249 -28.49 16.70 -78.38
C THR A 249 -27.49 15.57 -78.60
N ILE A 250 -27.91 14.51 -79.29
CA ILE A 250 -27.03 13.40 -79.65
C ILE A 250 -26.33 13.79 -80.95
N GLN A 251 -24.99 13.85 -80.93
CA GLN A 251 -24.17 14.03 -82.13
C GLN A 251 -23.62 12.68 -82.56
N THR A 252 -23.93 12.25 -83.78
CA THR A 252 -23.31 11.05 -84.35
C THR A 252 -21.91 11.38 -84.89
N LYS A 253 -21.03 10.39 -84.96
CA LYS A 253 -19.65 10.55 -85.49
C LYS A 253 -19.59 11.05 -86.94
N SER A 254 -20.72 11.06 -87.66
CA SER A 254 -20.88 11.60 -89.03
C SER A 254 -21.27 13.09 -89.08
N GLY A 255 -21.35 13.78 -87.93
CA GLY A 255 -21.63 15.22 -87.87
C GLY A 255 -23.12 15.60 -87.91
N GLN A 256 -24.03 14.62 -87.97
CA GLN A 256 -25.47 14.87 -87.94
C GLN A 256 -25.93 15.16 -86.50
N LYS A 257 -26.61 16.29 -86.31
CA LYS A 257 -27.15 16.72 -85.01
C LYS A 257 -28.63 16.34 -84.91
N PHE A 258 -28.96 15.47 -83.96
CA PHE A 258 -30.34 15.07 -83.70
C PHE A 258 -30.87 15.84 -82.49
N ARG A 259 -32.00 16.52 -82.67
CA ARG A 259 -32.76 17.11 -81.57
C ARG A 259 -33.97 16.24 -81.28
N VAL A 260 -34.02 15.69 -80.08
CA VAL A 260 -35.23 15.04 -79.54
C VAL A 260 -36.25 16.15 -79.32
N VAL A 261 -37.47 15.99 -79.83
CA VAL A 261 -38.56 16.95 -79.60
C VAL A 261 -39.57 16.28 -78.70
N SER A 262 -39.71 16.76 -77.47
CA SER A 262 -40.75 16.33 -76.55
C SER A 262 -42.11 16.85 -77.03
N GLY A 263 -43.08 15.93 -77.08
CA GLY A 263 -44.50 16.25 -77.20
C GLY A 263 -45.25 15.51 -76.09
N ASP A 264 -46.49 15.92 -75.81
CA ASP A 264 -47.33 15.50 -74.66
C ASP A 264 -47.60 13.99 -74.48
N SER A 265 -46.96 13.10 -75.25
CA SER A 265 -47.09 11.65 -75.10
C SER A 265 -45.74 10.97 -74.98
N SER A 266 -45.51 10.32 -73.83
CA SER A 266 -44.33 9.50 -73.53
C SER A 266 -44.22 8.21 -74.36
N SER A 267 -45.22 7.91 -75.20
CA SER A 267 -45.32 6.65 -75.96
C SER A 267 -44.76 6.70 -77.38
N LYS A 268 -44.35 7.88 -77.88
CA LYS A 268 -43.89 8.02 -79.28
C LYS A 268 -42.63 8.87 -79.37
N LEU A 269 -41.52 8.27 -79.84
CA LEU A 269 -40.27 8.98 -80.10
C LEU A 269 -40.40 9.78 -81.40
N ARG A 270 -40.23 11.11 -81.33
CA ARG A 270 -40.21 12.01 -82.51
C ARG A 270 -38.85 12.70 -82.63
N ILE A 271 -38.25 12.60 -83.82
CA ILE A 271 -36.94 13.18 -84.12
C ILE A 271 -37.12 14.21 -85.23
N LYS A 272 -36.54 15.41 -85.07
CA LYS A 272 -36.49 16.41 -86.15
C LYS A 272 -35.10 16.41 -86.78
N LEU A 273 -35.02 16.02 -88.05
CA LEU A 273 -33.81 16.18 -88.87
C LEU A 273 -33.75 17.64 -89.36
N LYS A 274 -32.63 18.33 -89.13
CA LYS A 274 -32.28 19.52 -89.92
C LYS A 274 -31.27 19.08 -90.97
N GLN A 275 -31.63 19.24 -92.24
CA GLN A 275 -30.65 19.28 -93.33
C GLN A 275 -29.96 20.64 -93.30
#